data_AF-A0A9X6NL57-F1
#
_entry.id   AF-A0A9X6NL57-F1
#
_cell.length_a   1.000
_cell.length_b   1.000
_cell.length_c   1.000
_cell.angle_alpha   90.00
_cell.angle_beta   90.00
_cell.angle_gamma   90.00
#
_symmetry.space_group_name_H-M   'P 1'
#
loop_
_entity.id
_entity.type
_entity.pdbx_description
1 polymer ?
#
loop_
_entity_poly.entity_id
_entity_poly.type
_entity_poly.pdbx_seq_one_letter_code
_entity_poly.pdbx_strand_id
1 'polypeptide(L)'
;MLGDYKGLPYKPEIKPQMLRYIRLSRNLTQADVAGKLGVSQRMISEYESGNVEDFSPNVYARVEELKRRYRIDRVEIDSYRKLMEIKSRRGYKV
;
A
#
# COMPACT_ATOMS: atom_id res chain seq x y z
N MET A 1 13.48 29.90 12.13
CA MET A 1 13.75 29.43 10.75
C MET A 1 12.62 28.50 10.35
N LEU A 2 11.63 28.98 9.60
CA LEU A 2 10.65 28.12 8.95
C LEU A 2 11.27 27.67 7.63
N GLY A 3 11.64 26.39 7.54
CA GLY A 3 12.27 25.83 6.34
C GLY A 3 11.28 25.81 5.16
N ASP A 4 11.71 26.38 4.05
CA ASP A 4 11.06 26.34 2.75
C ASP A 4 10.99 24.90 2.22
N TYR A 5 9.89 24.20 2.51
CA TYR A 5 9.55 22.92 1.86
C TYR A 5 8.67 23.09 0.60
N LYS A 6 8.60 24.31 0.04
CA LYS A 6 7.90 24.59 -1.22
C LYS A 6 8.84 24.27 -2.40
N GLY A 7 8.97 22.99 -2.77
CA GLY A 7 9.65 22.65 -4.02
C GLY A 7 10.29 21.27 -4.13
N LEU A 8 10.30 20.48 -3.05
CA LEU A 8 10.72 19.08 -3.18
C LEU A 8 9.53 18.27 -3.75
N PRO A 9 9.68 17.58 -4.90
CA PRO A 9 8.62 16.70 -5.39
C PRO A 9 8.44 15.57 -4.37
N TYR A 10 7.36 15.63 -3.61
CA TYR A 10 6.97 14.55 -2.72
C TYR A 10 6.68 13.32 -3.58
N LYS A 11 7.61 12.36 -3.58
CA LYS A 11 7.49 11.10 -4.30
C LYS A 11 7.34 9.98 -3.26
N PRO A 12 6.13 9.45 -3.06
CA PRO A 12 5.91 8.35 -2.11
C PRO A 12 6.77 7.14 -2.50
N GLU A 13 7.49 6.59 -1.52
CA GLU A 13 8.22 5.34 -1.72
C GLU A 13 7.27 4.16 -2.00
N ILE A 14 6.09 4.20 -1.37
CA ILE A 14 5.02 3.21 -1.51
C ILE A 14 3.84 3.83 -2.23
N LYS A 15 3.42 3.18 -3.31
CA LYS A 15 2.26 3.59 -4.12
C LYS A 15 0.99 2.85 -3.69
N PRO A 16 -0.21 3.42 -3.92
CA PRO A 16 -1.50 2.80 -3.55
C PRO A 16 -1.68 1.34 -3.98
N GLN A 17 -1.33 1.00 -5.22
CA GLN A 17 -1.42 -0.36 -5.74
C GLN A 17 -0.58 -1.39 -4.97
N MET A 18 0.46 -0.95 -4.25
CA MET A 18 1.31 -1.81 -3.45
C MET A 18 0.66 -2.25 -2.14
N LEU A 19 -0.42 -1.57 -1.72
CA LEU A 19 -1.13 -1.86 -0.48
C LEU A 19 -1.68 -3.30 -0.46
N ARG A 20 -2.04 -3.82 -1.63
CA ARG A 20 -2.45 -5.21 -1.81
C ARG A 20 -1.38 -6.20 -1.36
N TYR A 21 -0.12 -5.95 -1.68
CA TYR A 21 0.98 -6.85 -1.33
C TYR A 21 1.29 -6.81 0.16
N ILE A 22 1.27 -5.60 0.75
CA ILE A 22 1.38 -5.40 2.21
C ILE A 22 0.27 -6.15 2.94
N ARG A 23 -0.96 -6.03 2.45
CA ARG A 23 -2.14 -6.69 3.00
C ARG A 23 -2.03 -8.22 2.96
N LEU A 24 -1.71 -8.75 1.78
CA LEU A 24 -1.62 -10.18 1.55
C LEU A 24 -0.44 -10.82 2.30
N SER A 25 0.64 -10.07 2.55
CA SER A 25 1.77 -10.59 3.34
C SER A 25 1.44 -10.84 4.81
N ARG A 26 0.31 -10.33 5.27
CA ARG A 26 -0.21 -10.56 6.62
C ARG A 26 -1.60 -11.21 6.62
N ASN A 27 -2.02 -11.80 5.50
CA ASN A 27 -3.31 -12.49 5.34
C ASN A 27 -4.53 -11.61 5.72
N LEU A 28 -4.43 -10.30 5.49
CA LEU A 28 -5.49 -9.36 5.86
C LEU A 28 -6.51 -9.22 4.72
N THR A 29 -7.78 -8.98 5.07
CA THR A 29 -8.82 -8.57 4.12
C THR A 29 -8.75 -7.06 3.86
N GLN A 30 -9.42 -6.58 2.80
CA GLN A 30 -9.49 -5.14 2.53
C GLN A 30 -10.19 -4.38 3.67
N ALA A 31 -11.17 -5.01 4.33
CA ALA A 31 -11.84 -4.45 5.50
C ALA A 31 -10.89 -4.35 6.71
N ASP A 32 -10.03 -5.35 6.93
CA ASP A 32 -9.05 -5.31 8.03
C ASP A 32 -8.05 -4.16 7.84
N VAL A 33 -7.52 -4.00 6.62
CA VAL A 33 -6.61 -2.90 6.32
C VAL A 33 -7.31 -1.55 6.38
N ALA A 34 -8.56 -1.46 5.92
CA ALA A 34 -9.37 -0.26 6.05
C ALA A 34 -9.53 0.17 7.51
N GLY A 35 -9.87 -0.77 8.40
CA GLY A 35 -9.99 -0.53 9.84
C GLY A 35 -8.66 -0.08 10.47
N LYS A 36 -7.55 -0.72 10.10
CA LYS A 36 -6.21 -0.35 10.58
C LYS A 36 -5.76 1.02 10.08
N LEU A 37 -6.10 1.36 8.85
CA LEU A 37 -5.78 2.66 8.25
C LEU A 37 -6.81 3.72 8.55
N GLY A 38 -7.94 3.43 9.21
CA GLY A 38 -9.00 4.41 9.48
C GLY A 38 -9.59 5.03 8.21
N VAL A 39 -9.83 4.21 7.18
CA VAL A 39 -10.47 4.59 5.91
C VAL A 39 -11.59 3.61 5.56
N SER A 40 -12.35 3.87 4.50
CA SER A 40 -13.38 2.93 4.05
C SER A 40 -12.77 1.75 3.27
N GLN A 41 -13.41 0.59 3.32
CA GLN A 41 -13.00 -0.57 2.50
C GLN A 41 -13.04 -0.24 0.99
N ARG A 42 -13.99 0.58 0.56
CA ARG A 42 -14.06 1.08 -0.82
C ARG A 42 -12.78 1.83 -1.20
N MET A 43 -12.26 2.68 -0.33
CA MET A 43 -11.02 3.43 -0.59
C MET A 43 -9.82 2.48 -0.74
N ILE A 44 -9.76 1.40 0.04
CA ILE A 44 -8.75 0.34 -0.16
C ILE A 44 -8.89 -0.31 -1.53
N SER A 45 -10.11 -0.61 -1.96
CA SER A 45 -10.35 -1.18 -3.29
C SER A 45 -9.86 -0.26 -4.42
N GLU A 46 -10.08 1.05 -4.32
CA GLU A 46 -9.59 2.03 -5.31
C GLU A 46 -8.06 2.16 -5.30
N TYR A 47 -7.44 2.07 -4.12
CA TYR A 47 -5.98 2.03 -4.03
C TYR A 47 -5.41 0.77 -4.71
N GLU A 48 -6.02 -0.39 -4.47
CA GLU A 48 -5.54 -1.67 -5.00
C GLU A 48 -5.85 -1.88 -6.49
N SER A 49 -6.81 -1.16 -7.08
CA SER A 49 -7.14 -1.25 -8.50
C SER A 49 -6.13 -0.55 -9.41
N GLY A 50 -5.32 0.36 -8.85
CA GLY A 50 -4.39 1.21 -9.61
C GLY A 50 -5.03 2.48 -10.18
N ASN A 51 -6.29 2.79 -9.83
CA ASN A 51 -6.96 4.02 -10.24
C ASN A 51 -6.42 5.27 -9.50
N VAL A 52 -5.76 5.07 -8.36
CA VAL A 52 -5.20 6.14 -7.55
C VAL A 52 -3.69 6.12 -7.64
N GLU A 53 -3.11 7.23 -8.10
CA GLU A 53 -1.65 7.33 -8.29
C GLU A 53 -0.89 7.57 -6.98
N ASP A 54 -1.48 8.34 -6.06
CA ASP A 54 -0.84 8.72 -4.80
C ASP A 54 -1.80 8.71 -3.61
N PHE A 55 -1.27 8.33 -2.45
CA PHE A 55 -1.98 8.49 -1.18
C PHE A 55 -2.08 9.97 -0.79
N SER A 56 -3.13 10.33 -0.06
CA SER A 56 -3.08 11.58 0.71
C SER A 56 -1.97 11.49 1.78
N PRO A 57 -1.34 12.62 2.19
CA PRO A 57 -0.24 12.59 3.16
C PRO A 57 -0.59 11.87 4.47
N ASN A 58 -1.82 12.05 4.95
CA ASN A 58 -2.29 11.41 6.17
C ASN A 58 -2.43 9.88 6.01
N VAL A 59 -2.97 9.41 4.88
CA VAL A 59 -3.08 7.97 4.63
C VAL A 59 -1.69 7.36 4.44
N TYR A 60 -0.78 8.04 3.73
CA TYR A 60 0.60 7.58 3.57
C TYR A 60 1.31 7.39 4.91
N ALA A 61 1.19 8.35 5.82
CA ALA A 61 1.78 8.24 7.15
C ALA A 61 1.29 7.00 7.91
N ARG A 62 -0.02 6.70 7.82
CA ARG A 62 -0.63 5.49 8.40
C ARG A 62 -0.15 4.20 7.73
N VAL A 63 0.03 4.20 6.41
CA VAL A 63 0.59 3.06 5.67
C VAL A 63 2.04 2.80 6.08
N GLU A 64 2.85 3.84 6.24
CA GLU A 64 4.22 3.73 6.72
C GLU A 64 4.30 3.20 8.16
N GLU A 65 3.42 3.67 9.05
CA GLU A 65 3.30 3.12 10.40
C GLU A 65 2.91 1.63 10.37
N LEU A 66 1.94 1.26 9.53
CA LEU A 66 1.49 -0.12 9.37
C LEU A 66 2.64 -1.04 8.92
N LYS A 67 3.43 -0.61 7.93
CA LYS A 67 4.64 -1.32 7.47
C LYS A 67 5.64 -1.53 8.60
N ARG A 68 5.95 -0.47 9.37
CA ARG A 68 6.87 -0.55 10.51
C ARG A 68 6.36 -1.53 11.57
N ARG A 69 5.08 -1.44 11.93
CA ARG A 69 4.44 -2.31 12.91
C ARG A 69 4.50 -3.78 12.52
N TYR A 70 4.31 -4.08 11.24
CA TYR A 70 4.39 -5.43 10.70
C TYR A 70 5.79 -5.85 10.24
N ARG A 71 6.80 -4.99 10.41
CA ARG A 71 8.18 -5.21 9.95
C ARG A 71 8.25 -5.61 8.47
N ILE A 72 7.42 -4.97 7.65
CA ILE A 72 7.37 -5.22 6.21
C ILE A 72 8.38 -4.28 5.54
N ASP A 73 9.36 -4.88 4.88
CA ASP A 73 10.35 -4.17 4.07
C ASP A 73 9.98 -4.18 2.57
N ARG A 74 10.82 -3.52 1.76
CA ARG A 74 10.61 -3.43 0.32
C ARG A 74 10.76 -4.79 -0.39
N VAL A 75 11.68 -5.63 0.09
CA VAL A 75 11.98 -6.95 -0.49
C VAL A 75 10.78 -7.88 -0.32
N GLU A 76 10.13 -7.85 0.83
CA GLU A 76 8.92 -8.61 1.11
C GLU A 76 7.78 -8.17 0.17
N ILE A 77 7.58 -6.86 0.00
CA ILE A 77 6.54 -6.32 -0.90
C ILE A 77 6.79 -6.77 -2.34
N ASP A 78 8.03 -6.68 -2.83
CA ASP A 78 8.37 -7.10 -4.20
C ASP A 78 8.25 -8.61 -4.40
N SER A 79 8.53 -9.41 -3.37
CA SER A 79 8.32 -10.86 -3.37
C SER A 79 6.83 -11.21 -3.54
N TYR A 80 5.95 -10.53 -2.80
CA TYR A 80 4.50 -10.72 -2.94
C TYR A 80 3.97 -10.24 -4.29
N ARG A 81 4.50 -9.13 -4.83
CA ARG A 81 4.19 -8.70 -6.20
C ARG A 81 4.52 -9.81 -7.20
N LYS A 82 5.73 -10.38 -7.11
CA LYS A 82 6.17 -11.45 -8.01
C LYS A 82 5.31 -12.71 -7.87
N LEU A 83 4.96 -13.07 -6.64
CA LEU A 83 4.06 -14.20 -6.38
C LEU A 83 2.69 -14.00 -7.02
N MET A 84 2.12 -12.78 -6.95
CA MET A 84 0.84 -12.46 -7.58
C MET A 84 0.91 -12.51 -9.10
N GLU A 85 1.99 -12.01 -9.71
CA GLU A 85 2.22 -12.14 -11.16
C GLU A 85 2.25 -13.61 -11.61
N ILE A 86 2.96 -14.47 -10.86
CA ILE A 86 3.03 -15.90 -11.16
C ILE A 86 1.65 -16.56 -11.04
N LYS A 87 0.90 -16.24 -9.97
CA LYS A 87 -0.44 -16.78 -9.78
C LYS A 87 -1.41 -16.34 -10.88
N SER A 88 -1.37 -15.07 -11.25
CA SER A 88 -2.17 -14.54 -12.36
C SER A 88 -1.84 -15.24 -13.68
N ARG A 89 -0.57 -15.45 -13.99
CA ARG A 89 -0.13 -16.20 -15.19
C ARG A 89 -0.62 -17.66 -15.22
N ARG A 90 -0.83 -18.26 -14.05
CA ARG A 90 -1.38 -19.61 -13.90
C ARG A 90 -2.92 -19.64 -13.92
N GLY A 91 -3.58 -18.51 -14.15
CA GLY A 91 -5.04 -18.41 -14.20
C GLY A 91 -5.73 -18.39 -12.83
N TYR A 92 -4.98 -18.24 -11.74
CA TYR A 92 -5.62 -18.06 -10.43
C TYR A 92 -6.25 -16.67 -10.33
N LYS A 93 -7.44 -16.62 -9.74
CA LYS A 93 -8.04 -15.37 -9.27
C LYS A 93 -7.20 -14.83 -8.12
N VAL A 94 -6.40 -13.82 -8.40
CA VAL A 94 -5.57 -13.11 -7.42
C VAL A 94 -6.29 -11.89 -6.91
#